data_AF-A0A1B6J7Q1-F1
#
_entry.id   AF-A0A1B6J7Q1-F1
#
_cell.length_a   1.000
_cell.length_b   1.000
_cell.length_c   1.000
_cell.angle_alpha   90.00
_cell.angle_beta   90.00
_cell.angle_gamma   90.00
#
_symmetry.space_group_name_H-M   'P 1'
#
loop_
_entity.id
_entity.type
_entity.pdbx_description
1 polymer ?
#
loop_
_entity_poly.entity_id
_entity_poly.type
_entity_poly.pdbx_seq_one_letter_code
_entity_poly.pdbx_strand_id
1 'polypeptide(L)'
;ESLRIPGTEALLLADDSIFVINRRHTCVVDRAALSAGEDEDSHMLHEFDVRAREAFCFGALLVLVADRLLFYNAGFVCIGAFDYAVLSFCVRDDVLFFSTQHHSFYCMCVGESLHIFPMKHIENIIGARGDNVFFLGAAPMCFKIDGQFVEFQRAVLCGEPTSVSDAIADKAISFYESLGQHDRALDLCRNEYQKFEILLKLGNLDEAFKLANSPVKYNKLGRAYLRKGMLSLAAECFYRSNDLNSLLFVDVFAERKYLAHVG
;
A
#
# COMPACT_ATOMS: atom_id res chain seq x y z
N GLU A 1 3.92 33.06 -9.45
CA GLU A 1 5.15 33.54 -10.10
C GLU A 1 6.32 32.77 -9.53
N SER A 2 7.21 32.22 -10.36
CA SER A 2 8.39 31.48 -9.88
C SER A 2 9.49 32.47 -9.49
N LEU A 3 9.78 32.62 -8.20
CA LEU A 3 10.95 33.35 -7.72
C LEU A 3 12.20 32.55 -8.12
N ARG A 4 13.18 33.17 -8.79
CA ARG A 4 14.48 32.54 -9.07
C ARG A 4 15.53 33.25 -8.23
N ILE A 5 16.05 32.57 -7.22
CA ILE A 5 17.19 33.04 -6.41
C ILE A 5 18.49 32.59 -7.11
N PRO A 6 19.49 33.46 -7.30
CA PRO A 6 20.77 33.09 -7.90
C PRO A 6 21.50 32.00 -7.10
N GLY A 7 21.81 30.86 -7.74
CA GLY A 7 22.50 29.74 -7.09
C GLY A 7 21.57 28.66 -6.49
N THR A 8 20.26 28.91 -6.52
CA THR A 8 19.24 27.96 -6.09
C THR A 8 18.78 27.10 -7.27
N GLU A 9 18.85 25.77 -7.12
CA GLU A 9 18.53 24.83 -8.20
C GLU A 9 17.01 24.55 -8.28
N ALA A 10 16.29 24.65 -7.16
CA ALA A 10 14.83 24.55 -7.12
C ALA A 10 14.23 25.40 -6.01
N LEU A 11 13.07 26.01 -6.28
CA LEU A 11 12.34 26.86 -5.36
C LEU A 11 10.88 26.42 -5.32
N LEU A 12 10.44 25.93 -4.16
CA LEU A 12 9.04 25.55 -3.94
C LEU A 12 8.38 26.57 -3.02
N LEU A 13 7.15 26.96 -3.36
CA LEU A 13 6.30 27.83 -2.56
C LEU A 13 5.19 26.99 -1.96
N ALA A 14 5.13 26.89 -0.64
CA ALA A 14 4.00 26.31 0.08
C ALA A 14 3.66 27.25 1.23
N ASP A 15 2.41 27.70 1.31
CA ASP A 15 1.80 28.39 2.45
C ASP A 15 2.78 29.30 3.24
N ASP A 16 3.32 30.29 2.54
CA ASP A 16 4.25 31.33 3.05
C ASP A 16 5.68 30.91 3.42
N SER A 17 6.11 29.70 3.06
CA SER A 17 7.52 29.27 3.14
C SER A 17 8.15 29.14 1.75
N ILE A 18 9.46 29.43 1.66
CA ILE A 18 10.28 29.16 0.48
C ILE A 18 11.23 28.00 0.80
N PHE A 19 11.18 26.96 -0.02
CA PHE A 19 12.18 25.90 0.00
C PHE A 19 13.35 26.28 -0.88
N VAL A 20 14.56 26.28 -0.33
CA VAL A 20 15.79 26.59 -1.06
C VAL A 20 16.60 25.29 -1.15
N ILE A 21 16.78 24.82 -2.39
CA ILE A 21 17.71 23.72 -2.68
C ILE A 21 18.97 24.34 -3.30
N ASN A 22 20.10 24.27 -2.59
CA ASN A 22 21.41 24.67 -3.08
C ASN A 22 22.34 23.46 -3.11
N ARG A 23 23.41 23.50 -3.90
CA ARG A 23 24.44 22.45 -4.03
C ARG A 23 25.07 22.02 -2.70
N ARG A 24 25.00 22.85 -1.66
CA ARG A 24 25.60 22.59 -0.35
C ARG A 24 24.62 22.01 0.67
N HIS A 25 23.38 22.52 0.72
CA HIS A 25 22.38 22.20 1.74
C HIS A 25 20.96 22.26 1.15
N THR A 26 20.03 21.52 1.75
CA THR A 26 18.59 21.64 1.51
C THR A 26 17.98 22.29 2.75
N CYS A 27 17.32 23.44 2.61
CA CYS A 27 16.75 24.16 3.76
C CYS A 27 15.38 24.79 3.43
N VAL A 28 14.69 25.18 4.49
CA VAL A 28 13.44 25.95 4.45
C VAL A 28 13.71 27.32 5.01
N VAL A 29 13.27 28.36 4.29
CA VAL A 29 13.45 29.76 4.65
C VAL A 29 12.09 30.46 4.65
N ASP A 30 11.90 31.40 5.56
CA ASP A 30 10.69 32.23 5.58
C ASP A 30 10.59 33.09 4.29
N ARG A 31 9.42 33.04 3.63
CA ARG A 31 9.18 33.80 2.41
C ARG A 31 9.26 35.31 2.62
N ALA A 32 8.78 35.80 3.77
CA ALA A 32 8.73 37.23 4.06
C ALA A 32 10.16 37.81 4.12
N ALA A 33 11.07 37.09 4.76
CA ALA A 33 12.47 37.47 4.87
C ALA A 33 13.19 37.54 3.51
N LEU A 34 12.99 36.53 2.65
CA LEU A 34 13.53 36.52 1.30
C LEU A 34 13.02 37.67 0.44
N SER A 35 11.75 38.05 0.61
CA SER A 35 11.19 39.21 -0.10
C SER A 35 11.74 40.55 0.38
N ALA A 36 12.24 40.62 1.60
CA ALA A 36 12.86 41.81 2.19
C ALA A 36 14.35 41.97 1.82
N GLY A 37 14.96 40.97 1.16
CA GLY A 37 16.38 40.98 0.82
C GLY A 37 17.31 40.76 2.03
N GLU A 38 16.77 40.16 3.09
CA GLU A 38 17.53 39.78 4.29
C GLU A 38 18.39 38.54 4.03
N ASP A 39 19.45 38.36 4.83
CA ASP A 39 20.40 37.25 4.68
C ASP A 39 19.74 35.90 4.98
N GLU A 40 19.95 34.90 4.12
CA GLU A 40 19.28 33.59 4.18
C GLU A 40 19.51 32.88 5.53
N ASP A 41 20.73 32.99 6.07
CA ASP A 41 21.13 32.37 7.34
C ASP A 41 20.35 32.90 8.55
N SER A 42 19.83 34.13 8.47
CA SER A 42 19.11 34.76 9.58
C SER A 42 17.65 34.31 9.69
N HIS A 43 17.11 33.66 8.66
CA HIS A 43 15.69 33.30 8.55
C HIS A 43 15.45 31.85 8.12
N MET A 44 16.47 31.01 8.30
CA MET A 44 16.37 29.58 8.10
C MET A 44 15.47 28.96 9.16
N LEU A 45 14.35 28.37 8.72
CA LEU A 45 13.39 27.68 9.56
C LEU A 45 13.84 26.26 9.90
N HIS A 46 14.46 25.58 8.92
CA HIS A 46 14.92 24.20 9.07
C HIS A 46 16.02 23.87 8.06
N GLU A 47 17.01 23.09 8.49
CA GLU A 47 18.06 22.53 7.63
C GLU A 47 17.90 21.01 7.58
N PHE A 48 17.84 20.44 6.37
CA PHE A 48 17.81 19.00 6.18
C PHE A 48 19.22 18.47 5.93
N ASP A 49 19.60 17.39 6.61
CA ASP A 49 20.86 16.66 6.38
C ASP A 49 20.79 15.75 5.14
N VAL A 50 20.15 16.22 4.07
CA VAL A 50 19.95 15.47 2.83
C VAL A 50 20.15 16.40 1.65
N ARG A 51 20.83 15.90 0.62
CA ARG A 51 20.97 16.59 -0.66
C ARG A 51 19.84 16.17 -1.59
N ALA A 52 18.75 16.93 -1.53
CA ALA A 52 17.63 16.74 -2.45
C ALA A 52 18.01 17.29 -3.83
N ARG A 53 17.64 16.57 -4.89
CA ARG A 53 17.69 17.04 -6.27
C ARG A 53 16.43 17.84 -6.61
N GLU A 54 15.31 17.42 -6.06
CA GLU A 54 14.01 18.06 -6.23
C GLU A 54 13.25 18.03 -4.90
N ALA A 55 12.36 19.00 -4.69
CA ALA A 55 11.40 19.00 -3.60
C ALA A 55 10.04 19.43 -4.13
N PHE A 56 8.97 18.85 -3.59
CA PHE A 56 7.60 19.21 -3.93
C PHE A 56 6.64 18.90 -2.79
N CYS A 57 5.46 19.51 -2.82
CA CYS A 57 4.39 19.22 -1.87
C CYS A 57 3.50 18.10 -2.42
N PHE A 58 3.12 17.17 -1.55
CA PHE A 58 2.24 16.05 -1.84
C PHE A 58 1.17 15.97 -0.74
N GLY A 59 -0.01 16.54 -1.00
CA GLY A 59 -0.98 16.83 0.06
C GLY A 59 -0.36 17.78 1.10
N ALA A 60 -0.42 17.39 2.38
CA ALA A 60 0.20 18.13 3.48
C ALA A 60 1.69 17.78 3.71
N LEU A 61 2.27 16.92 2.87
CA LEU A 61 3.65 16.47 3.02
C LEU A 61 4.60 17.25 2.13
N LEU A 62 5.79 17.50 2.67
CA LEU A 62 6.96 17.85 1.87
C LEU A 62 7.67 16.57 1.45
N VAL A 63 7.90 16.42 0.15
CA VAL A 63 8.65 15.30 -0.42
C VAL A 63 9.98 15.81 -0.93
N LEU A 64 11.07 15.23 -0.41
CA LEU A 64 12.43 15.46 -0.92
C LEU A 64 12.85 14.27 -1.78
N VAL A 65 13.29 14.55 -3.01
CA VAL A 65 13.78 13.55 -3.97
C VAL A 65 15.30 13.59 -3.97
N ALA A 66 15.93 12.61 -3.32
CA ALA A 66 17.38 12.47 -3.25
C ALA A 66 17.84 11.21 -4.00
N ASP A 67 18.68 10.38 -3.39
CA ASP A 67 18.89 8.97 -3.74
C ASP A 67 17.68 8.09 -3.39
N ARG A 68 16.76 8.61 -2.57
CA ARG A 68 15.49 8.01 -2.14
C ARG A 68 14.41 9.10 -2.04
N LEU A 69 13.15 8.70 -1.88
CA LEU A 69 12.09 9.65 -1.49
C LEU A 69 12.06 9.76 0.02
N LEU A 70 12.02 10.99 0.52
CA LEU A 70 11.82 11.28 1.93
C LEU A 70 10.57 12.13 2.08
N PHE A 71 9.75 11.75 3.05
CA PHE A 71 8.46 12.38 3.29
C PHE A 71 8.50 13.04 4.67
N TYR A 72 8.22 14.33 4.69
CA TYR A 72 8.21 15.15 5.89
C TYR A 72 6.80 15.72 6.10
N ASN A 73 6.34 15.76 7.35
CA ASN A 73 5.11 16.46 7.69
C ASN A 73 5.35 17.99 7.77
N ALA A 74 4.29 18.74 8.09
CA ALA A 74 4.35 20.20 8.24
C ALA A 74 5.32 20.68 9.35
N GLY A 75 5.66 19.82 10.31
CA GLY A 75 6.66 20.08 11.35
C GLY A 75 8.09 19.71 10.94
N PHE A 76 8.33 19.41 9.66
CA PHE A 76 9.61 18.93 9.12
C PHE A 76 10.15 17.67 9.81
N VAL A 77 9.25 16.84 10.37
CA VAL A 77 9.60 15.52 10.90
C VAL A 77 9.49 14.50 9.77
N CYS A 78 10.56 13.72 9.56
CA CYS A 78 10.55 12.62 8.59
C CYS A 78 9.57 11.55 9.06
N ILE A 79 8.46 11.39 8.33
CA ILE A 79 7.41 10.40 8.61
C ILE A 79 7.62 9.10 7.84
N GLY A 80 8.44 9.13 6.79
CA GLY A 80 8.69 7.95 5.97
C GLY A 80 9.78 8.16 4.95
N ALA A 81 10.36 7.05 4.50
CA ALA A 81 11.35 7.00 3.44
C ALA A 81 11.03 5.85 2.49
N PHE A 82 11.33 6.05 1.21
CA PHE A 82 11.30 5.00 0.20
C PHE A 82 12.71 4.77 -0.34
N ASP A 83 13.40 3.75 0.16
CA ASP A 83 14.85 3.58 0.04
C ASP A 83 15.37 3.21 -1.35
N TYR A 84 14.51 3.10 -2.37
CA TYR A 84 14.96 2.85 -3.73
C TYR A 84 15.15 4.15 -4.51
N ALA A 85 16.16 4.16 -5.37
CA ALA A 85 16.41 5.25 -6.31
C ALA A 85 15.21 5.48 -7.22
N VAL A 86 14.63 6.68 -7.09
CA VAL A 86 13.56 7.15 -7.97
C VAL A 86 14.17 7.76 -9.22
N LEU A 87 13.78 7.22 -10.38
CA LEU A 87 14.25 7.63 -11.69
C LEU A 87 13.36 8.73 -12.28
N SER A 88 12.06 8.62 -12.05
CA SER A 88 11.07 9.58 -12.56
C SER A 88 9.82 9.53 -11.71
N PHE A 89 9.11 10.65 -11.64
CA PHE A 89 7.86 10.76 -10.90
C PHE A 89 6.95 11.82 -11.49
N CYS A 90 5.67 11.77 -11.13
CA CYS A 90 4.73 12.86 -11.32
C CYS A 90 3.67 12.82 -10.22
N VAL A 91 3.14 13.98 -9.86
CA VAL A 91 2.03 14.10 -8.90
C VAL A 91 0.78 14.51 -9.66
N ARG A 92 -0.35 13.88 -9.32
CA ARG A 92 -1.65 14.27 -9.83
C ARG A 92 -2.77 13.84 -8.91
N ASP A 93 -3.74 14.73 -8.67
CA ASP A 93 -4.96 14.44 -7.91
C ASP A 93 -4.64 13.77 -6.55
N ASP A 94 -3.62 14.27 -5.86
CA ASP A 94 -3.09 13.73 -4.60
C ASP A 94 -2.59 12.27 -4.66
N VAL A 95 -2.21 11.82 -5.86
CA VAL A 95 -1.51 10.56 -6.10
C VAL A 95 -0.13 10.83 -6.69
N LEU A 96 0.90 10.32 -6.04
CA LEU A 96 2.29 10.38 -6.50
C LEU A 96 2.63 9.11 -7.27
N PHE A 97 2.85 9.21 -8.57
CA PHE A 97 3.34 8.13 -9.41
C PHE A 97 4.85 8.22 -9.51
N PHE A 98 5.57 7.12 -9.33
CA PHE A 98 7.01 7.11 -9.45
C PHE A 98 7.55 5.76 -9.91
N SER A 99 8.72 5.78 -10.54
CA SER A 99 9.41 4.58 -11.02
C SER A 99 10.80 4.44 -10.43
N THR A 100 11.18 3.21 -10.14
CA THR A 100 12.56 2.80 -9.84
C THR A 100 13.13 2.04 -11.04
N GLN A 101 14.33 1.49 -10.88
CA GLN A 101 14.96 0.65 -11.91
C GLN A 101 14.16 -0.62 -12.25
N HIS A 102 13.39 -1.15 -11.30
CA HIS A 102 12.77 -2.48 -11.45
C HIS A 102 11.26 -2.49 -11.27
N HIS A 103 10.72 -1.45 -10.65
CA HIS A 103 9.32 -1.40 -10.28
C HIS A 103 8.78 0.01 -10.42
N SER A 104 7.47 0.10 -10.59
CA SER A 104 6.74 1.36 -10.54
C SER A 104 5.70 1.27 -9.45
N PHE A 105 5.38 2.42 -8.89
CA PHE A 105 4.47 2.54 -7.78
C PHE A 105 3.60 3.78 -7.94
N TYR A 106 2.44 3.75 -7.27
CA TYR A 106 1.74 4.96 -6.90
C TYR A 106 1.61 5.03 -5.38
N CYS A 107 1.68 6.23 -4.85
CA CYS A 107 1.57 6.52 -3.43
C CYS A 107 0.38 7.44 -3.19
N MET A 108 -0.35 7.18 -2.11
CA MET A 108 -1.40 8.03 -1.56
C MET A 108 -0.98 8.47 -0.16
N CYS A 109 -1.29 9.72 0.17
CA CYS A 109 -1.15 10.23 1.53
C CYS A 109 -2.52 10.38 2.18
N VAL A 110 -2.71 9.81 3.36
CA VAL A 110 -3.91 10.00 4.19
C VAL A 110 -3.48 10.46 5.57
N GLY A 111 -3.72 11.73 5.88
CA GLY A 111 -3.13 12.38 7.06
C GLY A 111 -1.61 12.37 6.97
N GLU A 112 -0.95 11.76 7.96
CA GLU A 112 0.51 11.54 7.97
C GLU A 112 0.91 10.11 7.58
N SER A 113 -0.04 9.30 7.11
CA SER A 113 0.22 7.91 6.69
C SER A 113 0.45 7.81 5.19
N LEU A 114 1.50 7.11 4.81
CA LEU A 114 1.88 6.84 3.43
C LEU A 114 1.47 5.43 3.01
N HIS A 115 0.76 5.34 1.90
CA HIS A 115 0.31 4.06 1.34
C HIS A 115 0.87 3.90 -0.07
N ILE A 116 1.81 2.96 -0.24
CA ILE A 116 2.50 2.70 -1.49
C ILE A 116 1.96 1.42 -2.12
N PHE A 117 1.59 1.51 -3.40
CA PHE A 117 0.98 0.43 -4.14
C PHE A 117 1.81 0.10 -5.39
N PRO A 118 2.09 -1.19 -5.65
CA PRO A 118 2.77 -1.59 -6.86
C PRO A 118 1.87 -1.39 -8.07
N MET A 119 2.47 -1.02 -9.20
CA MET A 119 1.80 -0.99 -10.50
C MET A 119 2.61 -1.76 -11.54
N LYS A 120 2.07 -1.87 -12.76
CA LYS A 120 2.81 -2.43 -13.89
C LYS A 120 4.10 -1.62 -14.08
N HIS A 121 5.23 -2.31 -14.21
CA HIS A 121 6.52 -1.67 -14.44
C HIS A 121 6.47 -0.79 -15.70
N ILE A 122 6.74 0.49 -15.50
CA ILE A 122 6.85 1.56 -16.48
C ILE A 122 8.04 2.45 -16.10
N GLU A 123 8.85 2.81 -17.08
CA GLU A 123 10.06 3.62 -16.89
C GLU A 123 9.87 5.01 -17.47
N ASN A 124 10.56 6.01 -16.91
CA ASN A 124 10.56 7.40 -17.39
C ASN A 124 9.14 7.99 -17.48
N ILE A 125 8.44 8.00 -16.37
CA ILE A 125 7.17 8.70 -16.19
C ILE A 125 7.37 10.19 -16.50
N ILE A 126 6.59 10.71 -17.43
CA ILE A 126 6.66 12.12 -17.86
C ILE A 126 5.45 12.95 -17.42
N GLY A 127 4.37 12.30 -16.97
CA GLY A 127 3.18 12.98 -16.48
C GLY A 127 1.94 12.09 -16.44
N ALA A 128 0.83 12.63 -15.97
CA ALA A 128 -0.46 11.93 -15.91
C ALA A 128 -1.62 12.85 -16.32
N ARG A 129 -2.67 12.28 -16.94
CA ARG A 129 -3.93 12.97 -17.29
C ARG A 129 -5.11 12.00 -17.37
N GLY A 130 -6.23 12.32 -16.73
CA GLY A 130 -7.43 11.46 -16.68
C GLY A 130 -7.22 10.15 -15.91
N ASP A 131 -7.09 9.02 -16.61
CA ASP A 131 -6.67 7.76 -15.98
C ASP A 131 -5.32 7.30 -16.54
N ASN A 132 -4.66 8.14 -17.34
CA ASN A 132 -3.49 7.74 -18.09
C ASN A 132 -2.22 8.29 -17.46
N VAL A 133 -1.26 7.42 -17.20
CA VAL A 133 0.13 7.78 -16.90
C VAL A 133 0.93 7.67 -18.19
N PHE A 134 1.59 8.74 -18.56
CA PHE A 134 2.43 8.83 -19.76
C PHE A 134 3.88 8.57 -19.40
N PHE A 135 4.56 7.79 -20.22
CA PHE A 135 5.94 7.39 -19.96
C PHE A 135 6.72 7.19 -21.26
N LEU A 136 8.06 7.30 -21.18
CA LEU A 136 8.97 7.18 -22.31
C LEU A 136 9.70 5.83 -22.30
N GLY A 137 9.27 4.92 -23.17
CA GLY A 137 10.07 3.75 -23.57
C GLY A 137 10.82 4.03 -24.86
N ALA A 138 10.80 3.08 -25.80
CA ALA A 138 11.30 3.31 -27.17
C ALA A 138 10.48 4.38 -27.93
N ALA A 139 9.22 4.58 -27.53
CA ALA A 139 8.33 5.63 -28.00
C ALA A 139 7.46 6.11 -26.82
N PRO A 140 6.82 7.29 -26.92
CA PRO A 140 5.83 7.73 -25.93
C PRO A 140 4.68 6.74 -25.84
N MET A 141 4.40 6.28 -24.62
CA MET A 141 3.33 5.32 -24.32
C MET A 141 2.45 5.85 -23.19
N CYS A 142 1.26 5.25 -23.04
CA CYS A 142 0.39 5.51 -21.91
C CYS A 142 -0.05 4.20 -21.25
N PHE A 143 -0.16 4.23 -19.93
CA PHE A 143 -0.70 3.16 -19.10
C PHE A 143 -1.96 3.67 -18.42
N LYS A 144 -3.09 2.99 -18.65
CA LYS A 144 -4.36 3.34 -18.03
C LYS A 144 -4.45 2.70 -16.65
N ILE A 145 -4.58 3.54 -15.63
CA ILE A 145 -4.85 3.16 -14.25
C ILE A 145 -6.35 2.98 -14.06
N ASP A 146 -6.72 2.10 -13.14
CA ASP A 146 -8.10 1.94 -12.74
C ASP A 146 -8.48 3.05 -11.75
N GLY A 147 -8.89 4.20 -12.28
CA GLY A 147 -9.26 5.37 -11.47
C GLY A 147 -10.36 5.08 -10.45
N GLN A 148 -11.34 4.22 -10.79
CA GLN A 148 -12.38 3.81 -9.84
C GLN A 148 -11.80 3.06 -8.64
N PHE A 149 -10.82 2.19 -8.88
CA PHE A 149 -10.15 1.46 -7.80
C PHE A 149 -9.26 2.37 -6.95
N VAL A 150 -8.54 3.32 -7.56
CA VAL A 150 -7.72 4.32 -6.85
C VAL A 150 -8.60 5.19 -5.93
N GLU A 151 -9.72 5.68 -6.43
CA GLU A 151 -10.69 6.46 -5.64
C GLU A 151 -11.29 5.62 -4.50
N PHE A 152 -11.62 4.35 -4.76
CA PHE A 152 -12.06 3.41 -3.74
C PHE A 152 -11.01 3.22 -2.64
N GLN A 153 -9.74 3.00 -3.00
CA GLN A 153 -8.65 2.86 -2.03
C GLN A 153 -8.53 4.11 -1.16
N ARG A 154 -8.55 5.31 -1.77
CA ARG A 154 -8.51 6.58 -1.04
C ARG A 154 -9.67 6.68 -0.05
N ALA A 155 -10.90 6.44 -0.50
CA ALA A 155 -12.08 6.53 0.35
C ALA A 155 -12.01 5.55 1.53
N VAL A 156 -11.58 4.31 1.31
CA VAL A 156 -11.37 3.33 2.39
C VAL A 156 -10.33 3.80 3.40
N LEU A 157 -9.18 4.30 2.92
CA LEU A 157 -8.09 4.77 3.79
C LEU A 157 -8.49 6.01 4.60
N CYS A 158 -9.28 6.91 4.01
CA CYS A 158 -9.85 8.07 4.68
C CYS A 158 -11.01 7.74 5.63
N GLY A 159 -11.48 6.49 5.66
CA GLY A 159 -12.65 6.09 6.44
C GLY A 159 -13.99 6.61 5.89
N GLU A 160 -14.01 7.01 4.62
CA GLU A 160 -15.20 7.47 3.93
C GLU A 160 -16.11 6.29 3.53
N PRO A 161 -17.43 6.51 3.42
CA PRO A 161 -18.34 5.47 2.94
C PRO A 161 -18.02 5.10 1.50
N THR A 162 -17.82 3.80 1.25
CA THR A 162 -17.44 3.29 -0.07
C THR A 162 -18.52 2.41 -0.68
N SER A 163 -18.83 2.62 -1.96
CA SER A 163 -19.59 1.68 -2.79
C SER A 163 -18.66 0.94 -3.74
N VAL A 164 -18.69 -0.39 -3.73
CA VAL A 164 -17.84 -1.22 -4.60
C VAL A 164 -18.64 -1.62 -5.83
N SER A 165 -18.18 -1.23 -7.02
CA SER A 165 -18.77 -1.69 -8.28
C SER A 165 -18.27 -3.10 -8.63
N ASP A 166 -19.05 -3.82 -9.42
CA ASP A 166 -18.71 -5.16 -9.90
C ASP A 166 -17.35 -5.20 -10.63
N ALA A 167 -16.97 -4.11 -11.29
CA ALA A 167 -15.73 -4.00 -12.04
C ALA A 167 -14.46 -4.04 -11.15
N ILE A 168 -14.56 -3.58 -9.90
CA ILE A 168 -13.42 -3.50 -8.98
C ILE A 168 -13.53 -4.48 -7.81
N ALA A 169 -14.58 -5.29 -7.74
CA ALA A 169 -14.88 -6.15 -6.58
C ALA A 169 -13.70 -7.05 -6.18
N ASP A 170 -13.08 -7.75 -7.13
CA ASP A 170 -11.94 -8.65 -6.84
C ASP A 170 -10.72 -7.90 -6.29
N LYS A 171 -10.46 -6.70 -6.81
CA LYS A 171 -9.37 -5.82 -6.34
C LYS A 171 -9.69 -5.27 -4.95
N ALA A 172 -10.94 -4.89 -4.72
CA ALA A 172 -11.42 -4.39 -3.43
C ALA A 172 -11.33 -5.46 -2.34
N ILE A 173 -11.68 -6.71 -2.63
CA ILE A 173 -11.51 -7.84 -1.71
C ILE A 173 -10.03 -7.98 -1.34
N SER A 174 -9.14 -8.03 -2.34
CA SER A 174 -7.70 -8.17 -2.13
C SER A 174 -7.12 -7.02 -1.29
N PHE A 175 -7.62 -5.80 -1.51
CA PHE A 175 -7.21 -4.63 -0.75
C PHE A 175 -7.69 -4.68 0.71
N TYR A 176 -8.96 -5.04 0.96
CA TYR A 176 -9.46 -5.23 2.32
C TYR A 176 -8.71 -6.35 3.05
N GLU A 177 -8.36 -7.44 2.36
CA GLU A 177 -7.51 -8.48 2.93
C GLU A 177 -6.11 -7.95 3.30
N SER A 178 -5.50 -7.07 2.48
CA SER A 178 -4.20 -6.47 2.81
C SER A 178 -4.24 -5.53 4.01
N LEU A 179 -5.42 -4.94 4.30
CA LEU A 179 -5.66 -4.12 5.48
C LEU A 179 -6.09 -4.94 6.71
N GLY A 180 -6.23 -6.28 6.58
CA GLY A 180 -6.76 -7.14 7.64
C GLY A 180 -8.27 -7.00 7.89
N GLN A 181 -8.99 -6.25 7.06
CA GLN A 181 -10.44 -6.03 7.16
C GLN A 181 -11.21 -7.20 6.53
N HIS A 182 -11.01 -8.40 7.07
CA HIS A 182 -11.54 -9.64 6.48
C HIS A 182 -13.07 -9.72 6.47
N ASP A 183 -13.78 -9.07 7.39
CA ASP A 183 -15.25 -9.03 7.38
C ASP A 183 -15.77 -8.27 6.14
N ARG A 184 -15.21 -7.10 5.85
CA ARG A 184 -15.56 -6.32 4.64
C ARG A 184 -15.19 -7.05 3.37
N ALA A 185 -14.05 -7.75 3.38
CA ALA A 185 -13.64 -8.59 2.27
C ALA A 185 -14.64 -9.75 2.03
N LEU A 186 -15.16 -10.35 3.11
CA LEU A 186 -16.14 -11.43 3.06
C LEU A 186 -17.48 -10.99 2.44
N ASP A 187 -17.95 -9.78 2.78
CA ASP A 187 -19.21 -9.22 2.27
C ASP A 187 -19.21 -9.04 0.74
N LEU A 188 -18.03 -8.81 0.17
CA LEU A 188 -17.86 -8.64 -1.28
C LEU A 188 -17.64 -9.96 -2.03
N CYS A 189 -17.30 -11.04 -1.33
CA CYS A 189 -16.98 -12.32 -1.97
C CYS A 189 -18.20 -12.95 -2.63
N ARG A 190 -18.10 -13.16 -3.95
CA ARG A 190 -19.07 -13.94 -4.74
C ARG A 190 -18.64 -15.39 -4.95
N ASN A 191 -17.34 -15.64 -4.89
CA ASN A 191 -16.75 -16.95 -5.11
C ASN A 191 -16.64 -17.74 -3.79
N GLU A 192 -17.23 -18.93 -3.74
CA GLU A 192 -17.17 -19.82 -2.56
C GLU A 192 -15.75 -20.21 -2.16
N TYR A 193 -14.82 -20.32 -3.11
CA TYR A 193 -13.41 -20.61 -2.80
C TYR A 193 -12.77 -19.47 -2.03
N GLN A 194 -12.93 -18.23 -2.51
CA GLN A 194 -12.38 -17.05 -1.83
C GLN A 194 -13.06 -16.82 -0.48
N LYS A 195 -14.40 -16.98 -0.44
CA LYS A 195 -15.19 -16.93 0.79
C LYS A 195 -14.68 -17.91 1.84
N PHE A 196 -14.39 -19.15 1.44
CA PHE A 196 -13.81 -20.17 2.32
C PHE A 196 -12.46 -19.73 2.91
N GLU A 197 -11.53 -19.22 2.09
CA GLU A 197 -10.23 -18.77 2.58
C GLU A 197 -10.35 -17.59 3.56
N ILE A 198 -11.27 -16.65 3.31
CA ILE A 198 -11.51 -15.51 4.22
C ILE A 198 -12.15 -15.98 5.54
N LEU A 199 -13.12 -16.90 5.50
CA LEU A 199 -13.71 -17.46 6.72
C LEU A 199 -12.68 -18.19 7.59
N LEU A 200 -11.71 -18.87 6.97
CA LEU A 200 -10.58 -19.45 7.70
C LEU A 200 -9.74 -18.39 8.40
N LYS A 201 -9.48 -17.24 7.76
CA LYS A 201 -8.73 -16.11 8.34
C LYS A 201 -9.49 -15.45 9.50
N LEU A 202 -10.81 -15.29 9.38
CA LEU A 202 -11.70 -14.82 10.45
C LEU A 202 -11.85 -15.85 11.59
N GLY A 203 -11.47 -17.11 11.35
CA GLY A 203 -11.65 -18.18 12.30
C GLY A 203 -13.11 -18.62 12.48
N ASN A 204 -14.00 -18.25 11.56
CA ASN A 204 -15.39 -18.72 11.50
C ASN A 204 -15.42 -20.11 10.86
N LEU A 205 -14.95 -21.10 11.62
CA LEU A 205 -14.69 -22.45 11.11
C LEU A 205 -15.98 -23.23 10.80
N ASP A 206 -17.07 -22.92 11.49
CA ASP A 206 -18.36 -23.60 11.29
C ASP A 206 -18.95 -23.28 9.90
N GLU A 207 -18.89 -22.01 9.48
CA GLU A 207 -19.29 -21.62 8.13
C GLU A 207 -18.30 -22.13 7.08
N ALA A 208 -17.00 -22.07 7.36
CA ALA A 208 -15.99 -22.61 6.48
C ALA A 208 -16.19 -24.13 6.24
N PHE A 209 -16.61 -24.87 7.27
CA PHE A 209 -16.94 -26.31 7.16
C PHE A 209 -18.08 -26.56 6.19
N LYS A 210 -19.13 -25.73 6.21
CA LYS A 210 -20.26 -25.84 5.28
C LYS A 210 -19.84 -25.63 3.82
N LEU A 211 -18.81 -24.83 3.57
CA LEU A 211 -18.25 -24.56 2.23
C LEU A 211 -17.14 -25.55 1.81
N ALA A 212 -16.75 -26.47 2.68
CA ALA A 212 -15.73 -27.46 2.40
C ALA A 212 -16.31 -28.60 1.55
N ASN A 213 -15.89 -28.66 0.28
CA ASN A 213 -16.37 -29.63 -0.71
C ASN A 213 -15.24 -30.39 -1.42
N SER A 214 -14.01 -30.29 -0.94
CA SER A 214 -12.85 -30.98 -1.50
C SER A 214 -11.88 -31.44 -0.41
N PRO A 215 -11.09 -32.50 -0.65
CA PRO A 215 -10.08 -32.97 0.29
C PRO A 215 -9.10 -31.87 0.72
N VAL A 216 -8.70 -30.99 -0.21
CA VAL A 216 -7.80 -29.87 0.06
C VAL A 216 -8.41 -28.87 1.05
N LYS A 217 -9.69 -28.51 0.87
CA LYS A 217 -10.39 -27.62 1.81
C LYS A 217 -10.53 -28.27 3.19
N TYR A 218 -10.92 -29.54 3.25
CA TYR A 218 -10.98 -30.28 4.51
C TYR A 218 -9.62 -30.34 5.21
N ASN A 219 -8.52 -30.54 4.48
CA ASN A 219 -7.19 -30.54 5.08
C ASN A 219 -6.84 -29.18 5.72
N LYS A 220 -7.06 -28.08 5.00
CA LYS A 220 -6.84 -26.71 5.52
C LYS A 220 -7.67 -26.44 6.77
N LEU A 221 -8.93 -26.85 6.75
CA LEU A 221 -9.87 -26.67 7.86
C LEU A 221 -9.48 -27.54 9.07
N GLY A 222 -9.05 -28.78 8.85
CA GLY A 222 -8.52 -29.66 9.90
C GLY A 222 -7.32 -29.04 10.62
N ARG A 223 -6.40 -28.43 9.87
CA ARG A 223 -5.27 -27.66 10.45
C ARG A 223 -5.75 -26.42 11.23
N ALA A 224 -6.83 -25.78 10.82
CA ALA A 224 -7.41 -24.64 11.54
C ALA A 224 -8.07 -25.08 12.85
N TYR A 225 -8.86 -26.16 12.85
CA TYR A 225 -9.43 -26.74 14.07
C TYR A 225 -8.36 -27.23 15.04
N LEU A 226 -7.31 -27.87 14.53
CA LEU A 226 -6.19 -28.34 15.35
C LEU A 226 -5.50 -27.17 16.07
N ARG A 227 -5.27 -26.04 15.38
CA ARG A 227 -4.70 -24.83 16.00
C ARG A 227 -5.60 -24.24 17.10
N LYS A 228 -6.92 -24.46 17.04
CA LYS A 228 -7.87 -24.06 18.09
C LYS A 228 -8.09 -25.12 19.17
N GLY A 229 -7.38 -26.26 19.11
CA GLY A 229 -7.55 -27.38 20.06
C GLY A 229 -8.83 -28.20 19.87
N MET A 230 -9.55 -28.04 18.75
CA MET A 230 -10.79 -28.76 18.46
C MET A 230 -10.48 -30.11 17.80
N LEU A 231 -9.97 -31.06 18.59
CA LEU A 231 -9.42 -32.33 18.07
C LEU A 231 -10.45 -33.19 17.34
N SER A 232 -11.68 -33.33 17.85
CA SER A 232 -12.71 -34.17 17.22
C SER A 232 -13.09 -33.68 15.81
N LEU A 233 -13.25 -32.37 15.63
CA LEU A 233 -13.55 -31.76 14.33
C LEU A 233 -12.34 -31.79 13.39
N ALA A 234 -11.13 -31.63 13.93
CA ALA A 234 -9.90 -31.76 13.16
C ALA A 234 -9.74 -33.20 12.62
N ALA A 235 -9.99 -34.22 13.44
CA ALA A 235 -9.97 -35.62 13.03
C ALA A 235 -10.98 -35.89 11.91
N GLU A 236 -12.23 -35.42 12.04
CA GLU A 236 -13.23 -35.56 10.98
C GLU A 236 -12.77 -34.91 9.66
N CYS A 237 -12.18 -33.72 9.73
CA CYS A 237 -11.64 -33.03 8.56
C CYS A 237 -10.47 -33.81 7.92
N PHE A 238 -9.53 -34.33 8.71
CA PHE A 238 -8.40 -35.09 8.19
C PHE A 238 -8.85 -36.41 7.55
N TYR A 239 -9.83 -37.08 8.15
CA TYR A 239 -10.50 -38.25 7.57
C TYR A 239 -11.10 -37.93 6.19
N ARG A 240 -11.92 -36.87 6.09
CA ARG A 240 -12.51 -36.43 4.81
C ARG A 240 -11.46 -35.98 3.78
N SER A 241 -10.29 -35.53 4.24
CA SER A 241 -9.17 -35.16 3.36
C SER A 241 -8.28 -36.32 2.93
N ASN A 242 -8.48 -37.52 3.50
CA ASN A 242 -7.61 -38.68 3.37
C ASN A 242 -6.14 -38.44 3.81
N ASP A 243 -5.91 -37.53 4.77
CA ASP A 243 -4.59 -37.28 5.36
C ASP A 243 -4.41 -38.19 6.59
N LEU A 244 -4.07 -39.45 6.33
CA LEU A 244 -3.99 -40.49 7.36
C LEU A 244 -2.92 -40.18 8.43
N ASN A 245 -1.84 -39.51 8.05
CA ASN A 245 -0.77 -39.13 8.98
C ASN A 245 -1.31 -38.14 10.01
N SER A 246 -1.90 -37.03 9.55
CA SER A 246 -2.49 -36.03 10.45
C SER A 246 -3.65 -36.61 11.24
N LEU A 247 -4.46 -37.49 10.63
CA LEU A 247 -5.57 -38.18 11.29
C LEU A 247 -5.09 -39.04 12.46
N LEU A 248 -4.05 -39.86 12.26
CA LEU A 248 -3.51 -40.72 13.31
C LEU A 248 -3.10 -39.91 14.53
N PHE A 249 -2.35 -38.82 14.32
CA PHE A 249 -1.90 -37.98 15.42
C PHE A 249 -3.06 -37.37 16.19
N VAL A 250 -4.07 -36.83 15.50
CA VAL A 250 -5.18 -36.13 16.16
C VAL A 250 -6.15 -37.11 16.81
N ASP A 251 -6.48 -38.22 16.15
CA ASP A 251 -7.51 -39.15 16.62
C ASP A 251 -7.05 -39.99 17.83
N VAL A 252 -5.74 -40.22 17.99
CA VAL A 252 -5.17 -40.86 19.20
C VAL A 252 -5.47 -40.06 20.47
N PHE A 253 -5.42 -38.73 20.38
CA PHE A 253 -5.69 -37.80 21.49
C PHE A 253 -7.15 -37.35 21.56
N ALA A 254 -7.95 -37.62 20.52
CA ALA A 254 -9.39 -37.37 20.51
C ALA A 254 -10.15 -38.61 21.01
N GLU A 255 -11.30 -38.91 20.38
CA GLU A 255 -12.21 -40.00 20.73
C GLU A 255 -11.86 -41.35 20.11
N ARG A 256 -10.77 -41.44 19.33
CA ARG A 256 -10.32 -42.66 18.64
C ARG A 256 -11.36 -43.24 17.68
N LYS A 257 -12.14 -42.37 17.03
CA LYS A 257 -13.30 -42.75 16.21
C LYS A 257 -12.89 -43.34 14.86
N TYR A 258 -11.76 -42.92 14.34
CA TYR A 258 -11.28 -43.22 12.99
C TYR A 258 -10.03 -44.11 12.98
N LEU A 259 -9.47 -44.48 14.14
CA LEU A 259 -8.26 -45.32 14.22
C LEU A 259 -8.36 -46.64 13.45
N ALA A 260 -9.52 -47.30 13.48
CA ALA A 260 -9.75 -48.53 12.72
C ALA A 260 -9.62 -48.36 11.19
N HIS A 261 -9.68 -47.12 10.70
CA HIS A 261 -9.51 -46.80 9.28
C HIS A 261 -8.05 -46.52 8.90
N VAL A 262 -7.17 -46.30 9.88
CA VAL A 262 -5.75 -46.00 9.66
C VAL A 262 -4.90 -47.27 9.58
N GLY A 263 -5.34 -48.37 10.21
CA GLY A 263 -4.68 -49.69 10.17
C GLY A 263 -4.99 -50.55 11.38
#